data_AF-A0A963EZQ5-F1
#
_entry.id   AF-A0A963EZQ5-F1
#
_cell.length_a   1.000
_cell.length_b   1.000
_cell.length_c   1.000
_cell.angle_alpha   90.00
_cell.angle_beta   90.00
_cell.angle_gamma   90.00
#
_symmetry.space_group_name_H-M   'P 1'
#
loop_
_entity.id
_entity.type
_entity.pdbx_description
1 polymer ?
#
loop_
_entity_poly.entity_id
_entity_poly.type
_entity_poly.pdbx_seq_one_letter_code
_entity_poly.pdbx_strand_id
1 'polypeptide(L)'
;MLRRAAAPLGVVFAALLAWQPLPAGAAPTAYGQRFVRVDQAAVPPDQSGVEVAPADDQRTVRAEYERQLTELEQRGGPYAASLAEPLAGLAGLRAQQGDIVGSRRLYERALHLVRVNDGLYSERQVPILRQLFDSYRSSGDMESLDARYDYYFRLYGAGQPPYTPMRLRAALEYLRWQREALLLGLEGEQSGRLLALLDLNGDLLTAVAADSAVPTRLYKALVMSQLNNLYLLQDMYRPELQSRNEPPKHLTAAAWEPQDTNEYRLELLQRKAVSTGRELLEELVARTPPGQSAELAELYLQLGDWSQWNDRRSEAEAAYRQVVALLAQAGEQARLEQWLGAPQELPANGVFRLPDATDDEAVVVAASFEVSARGRAQNIETTVANEEDEDRAGRLRRDLAGTRFRPAYPGGEPGDSGGVSRRYEVFR
;
A
#
# COMPACT_ATOMS: atom_id res chain seq x y z
N MET A 1 -53.53 -0.12 -34.46
CA MET A 1 -52.31 0.69 -34.30
C MET A 1 -51.35 -0.07 -33.38
N LEU A 2 -50.32 -0.67 -33.97
CA LEU A 2 -49.25 -1.38 -33.27
C LEU A 2 -48.29 -0.39 -32.61
N ARG A 3 -47.80 -0.71 -31.41
CA ARG A 3 -46.42 -0.42 -30.96
C ARG A 3 -46.08 -1.32 -29.77
N ARG A 4 -45.49 -2.48 -30.05
CA ARG A 4 -44.70 -3.24 -29.08
C ARG A 4 -43.33 -2.55 -28.99
N ALA A 5 -42.96 -2.09 -27.80
CA ALA A 5 -41.63 -1.60 -27.51
C ALA A 5 -40.69 -2.81 -27.41
N ALA A 6 -39.68 -2.86 -28.29
CA ALA A 6 -38.57 -3.80 -28.18
C ALA A 6 -37.55 -3.23 -27.20
N ALA A 7 -37.15 -4.02 -26.21
CA ALA A 7 -35.98 -3.74 -25.37
C ALA A 7 -34.70 -3.95 -26.21
N PRO A 8 -33.64 -3.16 -26.01
CA PRO A 8 -32.38 -3.41 -26.70
C PRO A 8 -31.70 -4.63 -26.06
N LEU A 9 -31.45 -5.68 -26.85
CA LEU A 9 -30.44 -6.68 -26.49
C LEU A 9 -29.09 -5.98 -26.50
N GLY A 10 -28.46 -5.83 -25.33
CA GLY A 10 -27.04 -5.47 -25.24
C GLY A 10 -26.22 -6.59 -25.88
N VAL A 11 -25.49 -6.27 -26.94
CA VAL A 11 -24.59 -7.19 -27.62
C VAL A 11 -23.34 -7.31 -26.74
N VAL A 12 -23.12 -8.49 -26.15
CA VAL A 12 -21.90 -8.82 -25.41
C VAL A 12 -20.88 -9.34 -26.42
N PHE A 13 -19.78 -8.61 -26.62
CA PHE A 13 -18.68 -9.07 -27.46
C PHE A 13 -17.72 -9.96 -26.66
N ALA A 14 -17.46 -11.16 -27.17
CA ALA A 14 -16.48 -12.11 -26.63
C ALA A 14 -15.30 -12.21 -27.61
N ALA A 15 -14.15 -11.68 -27.23
CA ALA A 15 -12.94 -11.72 -28.05
C ALA A 15 -12.12 -12.99 -27.78
N LEU A 16 -12.22 -13.98 -28.67
CA LEU A 16 -11.37 -15.18 -28.69
C LEU A 16 -10.08 -14.89 -29.49
N LEU A 17 -9.08 -14.27 -28.85
CA LEU A 17 -7.73 -14.15 -29.41
C LEU A 17 -6.85 -15.31 -28.93
N ALA A 18 -6.22 -15.99 -29.88
CA ALA A 18 -5.37 -17.17 -29.66
C ALA A 18 -4.34 -16.94 -28.54
N TRP A 19 -4.31 -17.88 -27.60
CA TRP A 19 -3.44 -17.92 -26.43
C TRP A 19 -1.98 -18.08 -26.86
N GLN A 20 -1.13 -17.09 -26.55
CA GLN A 20 0.30 -17.29 -26.50
C GLN A 20 0.72 -17.40 -25.02
N PRO A 21 1.34 -18.50 -24.59
CA PRO A 21 1.85 -18.62 -23.23
C PRO A 21 2.94 -17.58 -23.00
N LEU A 22 2.93 -16.95 -21.82
CA LEU A 22 4.04 -16.10 -21.38
C LEU A 22 5.34 -16.93 -21.38
N PRO A 23 6.48 -16.34 -21.77
CA PRO A 23 7.76 -17.04 -21.73
C PRO A 23 8.05 -17.54 -20.31
N ALA A 24 8.62 -18.74 -20.22
CA ALA A 24 9.08 -19.29 -18.94
C ALA A 24 10.10 -18.33 -18.32
N GLY A 25 9.79 -17.80 -17.13
CA GLY A 25 10.59 -16.78 -16.44
C GLY A 25 10.07 -15.34 -16.53
N ALA A 26 8.92 -15.09 -17.16
CA ALA A 26 8.25 -13.79 -17.05
C ALA A 26 7.87 -13.50 -15.58
N ALA A 27 8.30 -12.33 -15.08
CA ALA A 27 7.97 -11.90 -13.73
C ALA A 27 6.45 -11.80 -13.55
N PRO A 28 5.94 -12.07 -12.35
CA PRO A 28 4.52 -11.97 -12.09
C PRO A 28 4.03 -10.52 -12.28
N THR A 29 2.84 -10.37 -12.86
CA THR A 29 2.20 -9.06 -12.97
C THR A 29 1.74 -8.61 -11.58
N ALA A 30 2.27 -7.46 -11.13
CA ALA A 30 1.95 -6.81 -9.86
C ALA A 30 0.47 -6.40 -9.78
N TYR A 31 -0.30 -7.13 -8.98
CA TYR A 31 -1.67 -6.74 -8.67
C TYR A 31 -1.72 -5.44 -7.87
N GLY A 32 -2.58 -4.50 -8.26
CA GLY A 32 -2.69 -3.16 -7.66
C GLY A 32 -2.09 -2.03 -8.48
N GLN A 33 -1.15 -2.33 -9.39
CA GLN A 33 -0.48 -1.30 -10.19
C GLN A 33 -1.27 -0.91 -11.45
N ARG A 34 -1.77 -1.91 -12.19
CA ARG A 34 -2.43 -1.73 -13.50
C ARG A 34 -3.94 -2.00 -13.46
N PHE A 35 -4.36 -2.79 -12.49
CA PHE A 35 -5.76 -3.15 -12.31
C PHE A 35 -6.03 -3.56 -10.86
N VAL A 36 -7.28 -3.37 -10.43
CA VAL A 36 -7.77 -3.73 -9.10
C VAL A 36 -9.18 -4.27 -9.20
N ARG A 37 -9.58 -5.13 -8.26
CA ARG A 37 -10.97 -5.57 -8.12
C ARG A 37 -11.87 -4.41 -7.69
N VAL A 38 -13.01 -4.27 -8.34
CA VAL A 38 -14.04 -3.25 -8.01
C VAL A 38 -14.55 -3.39 -6.57
N ASP A 39 -14.62 -4.63 -6.05
CA ASP A 39 -15.11 -4.92 -4.70
C ASP A 39 -14.02 -4.84 -3.62
N GLN A 40 -12.77 -4.56 -3.98
CA GLN A 40 -11.74 -4.19 -3.01
C GLN A 40 -11.75 -2.68 -2.83
N ALA A 41 -12.41 -2.20 -1.78
CA ALA A 41 -12.32 -0.81 -1.34
C ALA A 41 -10.85 -0.35 -1.34
N ALA A 42 -10.57 0.81 -1.93
CA ALA A 42 -9.34 1.54 -1.63
C ALA A 42 -9.23 1.61 -0.10
N VAL A 43 -8.10 1.21 0.47
CA VAL A 43 -7.85 1.45 1.90
C VAL A 43 -7.77 2.97 1.99
N PRO A 44 -8.77 3.66 2.55
CA PRO A 44 -8.76 5.11 2.56
C PRO A 44 -7.55 5.52 3.40
N PRO A 45 -6.74 6.50 2.97
CA PRO A 45 -5.80 7.13 3.88
C PRO A 45 -6.65 7.79 4.96
N ASP A 46 -6.69 7.20 6.17
CA ASP A 46 -7.32 7.72 7.41
C ASP A 46 -8.37 8.81 7.13
N GLN A 47 -9.40 8.46 6.34
CA GLN A 47 -10.43 9.41 5.95
C GLN A 47 -11.29 9.60 7.19
N SER A 48 -10.91 10.58 8.00
CA SER A 48 -11.86 11.30 8.84
C SER A 48 -12.84 11.98 7.88
N GLY A 49 -13.79 11.19 7.37
CA GLY A 49 -14.91 11.66 6.60
C GLY A 49 -15.62 12.67 7.47
N VAL A 50 -15.37 13.95 7.19
CA VAL A 50 -16.19 14.98 7.79
C VAL A 50 -17.52 14.89 7.07
N GLU A 51 -18.50 14.35 7.79
CA GLU A 51 -19.90 14.45 7.42
C GLU A 51 -20.19 15.93 7.13
N VAL A 52 -20.54 16.23 5.88
CA VAL A 52 -20.78 17.60 5.42
C VAL A 52 -22.05 18.07 6.09
N ALA A 53 -21.89 18.80 7.20
CA ALA A 53 -23.00 19.48 7.85
C ALA A 53 -23.66 20.43 6.83
N PRO A 54 -25.01 20.53 6.80
CA PRO A 54 -25.71 21.43 5.87
C PRO A 54 -25.18 22.87 6.00
N ALA A 55 -25.16 23.60 4.89
CA ALA A 55 -24.47 24.90 4.79
C ALA A 55 -24.86 25.95 5.85
N ASP A 56 -26.09 25.87 6.39
CA ASP A 56 -26.54 26.76 7.47
C ASP A 56 -25.96 26.37 8.85
N ASP A 57 -25.66 25.10 9.07
CA ASP A 57 -24.99 24.60 10.28
C ASP A 57 -23.51 25.02 10.28
N GLN A 58 -22.83 24.93 9.13
CA GLN A 58 -21.43 25.35 8.98
C GLN A 58 -21.18 26.84 9.30
N ARG A 59 -22.13 27.72 8.94
CA ARG A 59 -22.03 29.16 9.27
C ARG A 59 -22.11 29.39 10.78
N THR A 60 -22.98 28.66 11.45
CA THR A 60 -23.20 28.76 12.89
C THR A 60 -21.98 28.25 13.65
N VAL A 61 -21.48 27.07 13.27
CA VAL A 61 -20.26 26.47 13.84
C VAL A 61 -19.03 27.36 13.59
N ARG A 62 -18.90 27.94 12.40
CA ARG A 62 -17.81 28.89 12.10
C ARG A 62 -17.84 30.11 13.01
N ALA A 63 -19.01 30.74 13.15
CA ALA A 63 -19.17 31.91 14.01
C ALA A 63 -18.85 31.58 15.48
N GLU A 64 -19.17 30.36 15.92
CA GLU A 64 -18.82 29.88 17.25
C GLU A 64 -17.30 29.80 17.44
N TYR A 65 -16.55 29.18 16.51
CA TYR A 65 -15.09 29.12 16.59
C TYR A 65 -14.44 30.51 16.54
N GLU A 66 -14.92 31.42 15.68
CA GLU A 66 -14.41 32.79 15.60
C GLU A 66 -14.63 33.57 16.91
N ARG A 67 -15.79 33.39 17.55
CA ARG A 67 -16.07 33.96 18.88
C ARG A 67 -15.17 33.34 19.95
N GLN A 68 -15.05 32.02 19.99
CA GLN A 68 -14.19 31.31 20.95
C GLN A 68 -12.74 31.78 20.83
N LEU A 69 -12.21 31.91 19.61
CA LEU A 69 -10.86 32.43 19.36
C LEU A 69 -10.67 33.83 19.94
N THR A 70 -11.61 34.74 19.66
CA THR A 70 -11.54 36.11 20.16
C THR A 70 -11.52 36.15 21.70
N GLU A 71 -12.41 35.39 22.35
CA GLU A 71 -12.49 35.33 23.81
C GLU A 71 -11.25 34.69 24.45
N LEU A 72 -10.68 33.66 23.82
CA LEU A 72 -9.49 32.97 24.31
C LEU A 72 -8.22 33.82 24.10
N GLU A 73 -8.12 34.54 22.97
CA GLU A 73 -7.00 35.46 22.69
C GLU A 73 -7.02 36.64 23.67
N GLN A 74 -8.19 37.20 23.98
CA GLN A 74 -8.32 38.27 24.98
C GLN A 74 -7.94 37.82 26.39
N ARG A 75 -8.26 36.57 26.76
CA ARG A 75 -7.98 36.02 28.10
C ARG A 75 -6.53 35.56 28.26
N GLY A 76 -5.98 34.87 27.27
CA GLY A 76 -4.69 34.17 27.36
C GLY A 76 -3.58 34.72 26.48
N GLY A 77 -3.87 35.73 25.66
CA GLY A 77 -2.93 36.29 24.68
C GLY A 77 -2.79 35.45 23.40
N PRO A 78 -1.97 35.91 22.43
CA PRO A 78 -1.90 35.33 21.08
C PRO A 78 -1.25 33.94 21.01
N TYR A 79 -0.60 33.49 22.09
CA TYR A 79 0.10 32.20 22.18
C TYR A 79 -0.59 31.19 23.13
N ALA A 80 -1.81 31.48 23.59
CA ALA A 80 -2.51 30.60 24.53
C ALA A 80 -2.73 29.19 23.95
N ALA A 81 -2.39 28.15 24.73
CA ALA A 81 -2.53 26.75 24.33
C ALA A 81 -3.96 26.36 23.92
N SER A 82 -4.97 27.00 24.53
CA SER A 82 -6.39 26.78 24.26
C SER A 82 -6.84 27.22 22.87
N LEU A 83 -6.06 28.03 22.16
CA LEU A 83 -6.38 28.49 20.81
C LEU A 83 -6.18 27.41 19.74
N ALA A 84 -5.36 26.39 20.01
CA ALA A 84 -4.98 25.40 19.00
C ALA A 84 -6.19 24.63 18.45
N GLU A 85 -7.13 24.22 19.30
CA GLU A 85 -8.30 23.43 18.90
C GLU A 85 -9.32 24.26 18.09
N PRO A 86 -9.75 25.47 18.51
CA PRO A 86 -10.60 26.33 17.68
C PRO A 86 -9.97 26.72 16.34
N LEU A 87 -8.65 26.92 16.28
CA LEU A 87 -7.93 27.17 15.02
C LEU A 87 -8.00 25.95 14.09
N ALA A 88 -7.79 24.74 14.61
CA ALA A 88 -7.88 23.51 13.84
C ALA A 88 -9.32 23.26 13.34
N GLY A 89 -10.34 23.51 14.19
CA GLY A 89 -11.74 23.43 13.80
C GLY A 89 -12.10 24.39 12.67
N LEU A 90 -11.67 25.66 12.78
CA LEU A 90 -11.88 26.66 11.72
C LEU A 90 -11.13 26.29 10.43
N ALA A 91 -9.94 25.70 10.54
CA ALA A 91 -9.18 25.22 9.40
C ALA A 91 -9.92 24.10 8.65
N GLY A 92 -10.51 23.15 9.38
CA GLY A 92 -11.32 22.08 8.79
C GLY A 92 -12.54 22.61 8.03
N LEU A 93 -13.25 23.60 8.60
CA LEU A 93 -14.37 24.27 7.91
C LEU A 93 -13.93 24.98 6.64
N ARG A 94 -12.76 25.64 6.65
CA ARG A 94 -12.19 26.29 5.47
C ARG A 94 -11.84 25.29 4.37
N ALA A 95 -11.29 24.13 4.74
CA ALA A 95 -10.98 23.06 3.80
C ALA A 95 -12.26 22.53 3.12
N GLN A 96 -13.34 22.33 3.86
CA GLN A 96 -14.64 21.91 3.31
C GLN A 96 -15.23 22.94 2.34
N GLN A 97 -14.90 24.22 2.51
CA GLN A 97 -15.32 25.30 1.61
C GLN A 97 -14.41 25.45 0.39
N GLY A 98 -13.37 24.61 0.25
CA GLY A 98 -12.37 24.71 -0.81
C GLY A 98 -11.32 25.80 -0.59
N ASP A 99 -11.33 26.52 0.54
CA ASP A 99 -10.30 27.49 0.90
C ASP A 99 -9.08 26.77 1.51
N ILE A 100 -8.37 26.04 0.66
CA ILE A 100 -7.19 25.24 1.02
C ILE A 100 -6.08 26.13 1.60
N VAL A 101 -5.84 27.30 1.01
CA VAL A 101 -4.79 28.23 1.45
C VAL A 101 -5.13 28.84 2.82
N GLY A 102 -6.38 29.22 3.07
CA GLY A 102 -6.85 29.69 4.37
C GLY A 102 -6.77 28.60 5.43
N SER A 103 -7.19 27.38 5.08
CA SER A 103 -7.11 26.21 5.95
C SER A 103 -5.68 25.92 6.41
N ARG A 104 -4.72 25.84 5.48
CA ARG A 104 -3.30 25.57 5.80
C ARG A 104 -2.73 26.58 6.79
N ARG A 105 -2.98 27.88 6.57
CA ARG A 105 -2.50 28.95 7.48
C ARG A 105 -3.02 28.78 8.90
N LEU A 106 -4.28 28.37 9.07
CA LEU A 106 -4.86 28.12 10.38
C LEU A 106 -4.30 26.87 11.04
N TYR A 107 -4.12 25.77 10.29
CA TYR A 107 -3.46 24.57 10.81
C TYR A 107 -2.00 24.81 11.19
N GLU A 108 -1.24 25.55 10.40
CA GLU A 108 0.15 25.93 10.73
C GLU A 108 0.22 26.77 12.00
N ARG A 109 -0.73 27.69 12.19
CA ARG A 109 -0.84 28.46 13.44
C ARG A 109 -1.17 27.56 14.62
N ALA A 110 -2.14 26.66 14.49
CA ALA A 110 -2.47 25.68 15.54
C ALA A 110 -1.26 24.81 15.89
N LEU A 111 -0.53 24.33 14.89
CA LEU A 111 0.68 23.54 15.04
C LEU A 111 1.79 24.31 15.78
N HIS A 112 1.98 25.58 15.44
CA HIS A 112 2.93 26.45 16.13
C HIS A 112 2.58 26.58 17.61
N LEU A 113 1.30 26.78 17.94
CA LEU A 113 0.86 26.89 19.33
C LEU A 113 1.07 25.60 20.13
N VAL A 114 0.75 24.44 19.54
CA VAL A 114 1.01 23.14 20.17
C VAL A 114 2.51 23.00 20.45
N ARG A 115 3.38 23.36 19.50
CA ARG A 115 4.83 23.25 19.68
C ARG A 115 5.39 24.19 20.75
N VAL A 116 4.86 25.42 20.81
CA VAL A 116 5.28 26.42 21.81
C VAL A 116 4.86 26.00 23.21
N ASN A 117 3.65 25.46 23.37
CA ASN A 117 3.08 25.17 24.69
C ASN A 117 3.42 23.76 25.20
N ASP A 118 3.40 22.75 24.32
CA ASP A 118 3.55 21.34 24.70
C ASP A 118 4.90 20.73 24.27
N GLY A 119 5.69 21.51 23.51
CA GLY A 119 6.98 21.08 22.97
C GLY A 119 6.91 20.44 21.59
N LEU A 120 8.08 20.35 20.95
CA LEU A 120 8.25 19.89 19.57
C LEU A 120 7.88 18.41 19.31
N TYR A 121 7.79 17.60 20.36
CA TYR A 121 7.49 16.16 20.26
C TYR A 121 6.09 15.80 20.75
N SER A 122 5.25 16.80 21.05
CA SER A 122 3.89 16.58 21.57
C SER A 122 3.07 15.73 20.61
N GLU A 123 2.35 14.72 21.13
CA GLU A 123 1.43 13.90 20.32
C GLU A 123 0.23 14.71 19.84
N ARG A 124 -0.11 15.83 20.51
CA ARG A 124 -1.22 16.73 20.13
C ARG A 124 -1.03 17.36 18.76
N GLN A 125 0.19 17.32 18.22
CA GLN A 125 0.47 17.84 16.89
C GLN A 125 0.07 16.87 15.76
N VAL A 126 -0.06 15.57 16.06
CA VAL A 126 -0.29 14.52 15.04
C VAL A 126 -1.58 14.75 14.25
N PRO A 127 -2.74 15.03 14.87
CA PRO A 127 -3.96 15.29 14.09
C PRO A 127 -3.84 16.51 13.18
N ILE A 128 -3.15 17.57 13.64
CA ILE A 128 -2.94 18.79 12.85
C ILE A 128 -2.01 18.52 11.65
N LEU A 129 -0.94 17.74 11.86
CA LEU A 129 -0.03 17.33 10.80
C LEU A 129 -0.74 16.49 9.73
N ARG A 130 -1.60 15.54 10.12
CA ARG A 130 -2.41 14.75 9.18
C ARG A 130 -3.28 15.64 8.30
N GLN A 131 -4.00 16.58 8.90
CA GLN A 131 -4.82 17.52 8.15
C GLN A 131 -4.01 18.40 7.19
N LEU A 132 -2.77 18.77 7.56
CA LEU A 132 -1.86 19.45 6.64
C LEU A 132 -1.45 18.53 5.48
N PHE A 133 -1.11 17.27 5.74
CA PHE A 133 -0.75 16.30 4.70
C PHE A 133 -1.91 16.07 3.71
N ASP A 134 -3.12 15.89 4.23
CA ASP A 134 -4.33 15.73 3.42
C ASP A 134 -4.58 16.99 2.58
N SER A 135 -4.36 18.18 3.16
CA SER A 135 -4.46 19.43 2.44
C SER A 135 -3.49 19.51 1.25
N TYR A 136 -2.24 19.07 1.40
CA TYR A 136 -1.26 19.00 0.30
C TYR A 136 -1.69 17.98 -0.76
N ARG A 137 -2.15 16.80 -0.33
CA ARG A 137 -2.64 15.75 -1.23
C ARG A 137 -3.81 16.22 -2.07
N SER A 138 -4.85 16.79 -1.46
CA SER A 138 -6.06 17.25 -2.16
C SER A 138 -5.80 18.41 -3.13
N SER A 139 -4.72 19.18 -2.96
CA SER A 139 -4.35 20.22 -3.93
C SER A 139 -3.38 19.76 -5.01
N GLY A 140 -2.91 18.50 -4.97
CA GLY A 140 -1.86 17.99 -5.86
C GLY A 140 -0.46 18.55 -5.59
N ASP A 141 -0.22 19.20 -4.45
CA ASP A 141 1.07 19.81 -4.08
C ASP A 141 1.99 18.75 -3.47
N MET A 142 2.38 17.78 -4.32
CA MET A 142 3.12 16.59 -3.92
C MET A 142 4.55 16.89 -3.48
N GLU A 143 5.19 17.93 -4.03
CA GLU A 143 6.52 18.38 -3.62
C GLU A 143 6.52 18.85 -2.17
N SER A 144 5.55 19.71 -1.80
CA SER A 144 5.40 20.15 -0.42
C SER A 144 5.03 18.99 0.51
N LEU A 145 4.20 18.04 0.04
CA LEU A 145 3.88 16.85 0.83
C LEU A 145 5.13 16.01 1.13
N ASP A 146 5.98 15.75 0.12
CA ASP A 146 7.23 15.00 0.27
C ASP A 146 8.17 15.67 1.28
N ALA A 147 8.39 16.99 1.12
CA ALA A 147 9.21 17.78 2.04
C ALA A 147 8.67 17.80 3.48
N ARG A 148 7.34 17.71 3.66
CA ARG A 148 6.72 17.68 4.98
C ARG A 148 6.89 16.32 5.67
N TYR A 149 6.83 15.21 4.93
CA TYR A 149 7.18 13.90 5.46
C TYR A 149 8.67 13.81 5.85
N ASP A 150 9.58 14.39 5.05
CA ASP A 150 11.00 14.50 5.39
C ASP A 150 11.23 15.28 6.70
N TYR A 151 10.54 16.42 6.84
CA TYR A 151 10.61 17.21 8.06
C TYR A 151 10.06 16.44 9.26
N TYR A 152 8.90 15.79 9.12
CA TYR A 152 8.29 14.99 10.17
C TYR A 152 9.19 13.84 10.61
N PHE A 153 9.77 13.09 9.66
CA PHE A 153 10.69 12.01 9.97
C PHE A 153 11.94 12.49 10.73
N ARG A 154 12.55 13.61 10.28
CA ARG A 154 13.70 14.21 10.97
C ARG A 154 13.35 14.72 12.36
N LEU A 155 12.19 15.35 12.51
CA LEU A 155 11.68 15.83 13.80
C LEU A 155 11.59 14.67 14.79
N TYR A 156 11.13 13.50 14.35
CA TYR A 156 11.03 12.29 15.19
C TYR A 156 12.30 11.42 15.19
N GLY A 157 13.46 12.03 14.93
CA GLY A 157 14.75 11.41 15.18
C GLY A 157 15.35 10.64 14.00
N ALA A 158 14.78 10.72 12.80
CA ALA A 158 15.36 10.18 11.57
C ALA A 158 15.77 8.68 11.67
N GLY A 159 14.95 7.88 12.36
CA GLY A 159 15.23 6.45 12.57
C GLY A 159 16.33 6.14 13.58
N GLN A 160 16.83 7.14 14.33
CA GLN A 160 17.88 6.98 15.33
C GLN A 160 17.32 6.74 16.74
N PRO A 161 18.09 6.07 17.64
CA PRO A 161 17.67 5.81 19.00
C PRO A 161 17.44 7.11 19.81
N PRO A 162 16.66 7.06 20.90
CA PRO A 162 15.94 5.90 21.44
C PRO A 162 14.73 5.47 20.59
N TYR A 163 14.47 4.17 20.47
CA TYR A 163 13.39 3.59 19.66
C TYR A 163 12.02 3.64 20.34
N THR A 164 11.58 4.85 20.71
CA THR A 164 10.26 5.02 21.32
C THR A 164 9.12 4.68 20.34
N PRO A 165 7.95 4.24 20.82
CA PRO A 165 6.79 3.96 19.97
C PRO A 165 6.42 5.10 19.02
N MET A 166 6.54 6.35 19.46
CA MET A 166 6.26 7.53 18.64
C MET A 166 7.23 7.62 17.45
N ARG A 167 8.54 7.53 17.72
CA ARG A 167 9.57 7.63 16.67
C ARG A 167 9.47 6.50 15.64
N LEU A 168 9.19 5.28 16.10
CA LEU A 168 8.99 4.13 15.20
C LEU A 168 7.72 4.28 14.35
N ARG A 169 6.63 4.84 14.90
CA ARG A 169 5.43 5.15 14.10
C ARG A 169 5.71 6.20 13.04
N ALA A 170 6.45 7.26 13.38
CA ALA A 170 6.85 8.28 12.42
C ALA A 170 7.74 7.70 11.31
N ALA A 171 8.68 6.81 11.65
CA ALA A 171 9.50 6.08 10.67
C ALA A 171 8.66 5.20 9.75
N LEU A 172 7.69 4.44 10.28
CA LEU A 172 6.77 3.61 9.48
C LEU A 172 5.90 4.45 8.55
N GLU A 173 5.47 5.63 9.01
CA GLU A 173 4.69 6.57 8.21
C GLU A 173 5.52 7.18 7.08
N TYR A 174 6.76 7.57 7.37
CA TYR A 174 7.73 8.01 6.38
C TYR A 174 8.00 6.93 5.33
N LEU A 175 8.30 5.69 5.75
CA LEU A 175 8.54 4.57 4.83
C LEU A 175 7.33 4.27 3.94
N ARG A 176 6.11 4.39 4.48
CA ARG A 176 4.87 4.25 3.71
C ARG A 176 4.77 5.33 2.63
N TRP A 177 4.95 6.59 3.01
CA TRP A 177 4.92 7.71 2.08
C TRP A 177 6.00 7.58 1.00
N GLN A 178 7.22 7.24 1.37
CA GLN A 178 8.32 7.09 0.42
C GLN A 178 8.04 6.01 -0.64
N ARG A 179 7.31 4.93 -0.30
CA ARG A 179 6.81 3.96 -1.30
C ARG A 179 5.72 4.55 -2.20
N GLU A 180 4.80 5.34 -1.65
CA GLU A 180 3.77 6.04 -2.42
C GLU A 180 4.41 7.03 -3.41
N ALA A 181 5.37 7.83 -2.96
CA ALA A 181 6.13 8.75 -3.79
C ALA A 181 6.91 8.05 -4.91
N LEU A 182 7.49 6.87 -4.63
CA LEU A 182 8.14 6.00 -5.62
C LEU A 182 7.14 5.54 -6.68
N LEU A 183 5.94 5.10 -6.29
CA LEU A 183 4.88 4.67 -7.21
C LEU A 183 4.29 5.83 -8.03
N LEU A 184 4.21 7.02 -7.45
CA LEU A 184 3.81 8.26 -8.14
C LEU A 184 4.89 8.77 -9.10
N GLY A 185 6.12 8.25 -9.01
CA GLY A 185 7.25 8.73 -9.80
C GLY A 185 7.61 10.19 -9.50
N LEU A 186 7.44 10.64 -8.25
CA LEU A 186 7.80 12.02 -7.87
C LEU A 186 9.27 12.30 -8.19
N GLU A 187 9.57 13.57 -8.53
CA GLU A 187 10.89 14.00 -8.99
C GLU A 187 12.02 13.52 -8.05
N GLY A 188 13.08 12.99 -8.65
CA GLY A 188 14.23 12.43 -7.94
C GLY A 188 14.75 11.13 -8.56
N GLU A 189 15.94 10.73 -8.13
CA GLU A 189 16.54 9.45 -8.53
C GLU A 189 15.78 8.28 -7.87
N GLN A 190 14.97 7.55 -8.64
CA GLN A 190 14.13 6.45 -8.13
C GLN A 190 14.97 5.31 -7.53
N SER A 191 16.12 5.00 -8.15
CA SER A 191 17.11 4.05 -7.62
C SER A 191 17.58 4.47 -6.23
N GLY A 192 17.96 5.74 -6.06
CA GLY A 192 18.36 6.31 -4.77
C GLY A 192 17.24 6.24 -3.73
N ARG A 193 16.00 6.59 -4.09
CA ARG A 193 14.84 6.54 -3.18
C ARG A 193 14.54 5.11 -2.70
N LEU A 194 14.51 4.14 -3.62
CA LEU A 194 14.28 2.73 -3.26
C LEU A 194 15.41 2.17 -2.39
N LEU A 195 16.66 2.49 -2.71
CA LEU A 195 17.81 2.05 -1.92
C LEU A 195 17.75 2.63 -0.50
N ALA A 196 17.44 3.91 -0.36
CA ALA A 196 17.28 4.56 0.94
C ALA A 196 16.14 3.93 1.77
N LEU A 197 15.02 3.56 1.13
CA LEU A 197 13.91 2.83 1.75
C LEU A 197 14.34 1.47 2.32
N LEU A 198 15.08 0.70 1.52
CA LEU A 198 15.56 -0.64 1.87
C LEU A 198 16.58 -0.58 3.00
N ASP A 199 17.57 0.31 2.89
CA ASP A 199 18.63 0.51 3.87
C ASP A 199 18.04 1.00 5.20
N LEU A 200 17.23 2.07 5.19
CA LEU A 200 16.64 2.64 6.42
C LEU A 200 15.84 1.60 7.22
N ASN A 201 14.96 0.86 6.57
CA ASN A 201 14.11 -0.08 7.28
C ASN A 201 14.86 -1.36 7.68
N GLY A 202 15.88 -1.77 6.91
CA GLY A 202 16.82 -2.83 7.30
C GLY A 202 17.65 -2.48 8.53
N ASP A 203 18.16 -1.24 8.60
CA ASP A 203 18.90 -0.72 9.76
C ASP A 203 18.00 -0.66 11.00
N LEU A 204 16.77 -0.15 10.85
CA LEU A 204 15.77 -0.13 11.93
C LEU A 204 15.47 -1.54 12.44
N LEU A 205 15.24 -2.50 11.55
CA LEU A 205 14.99 -3.89 11.93
C LEU A 205 16.16 -4.47 12.72
N THR A 206 17.38 -4.25 12.24
CA THR A 206 18.61 -4.74 12.89
C THR A 206 18.75 -4.15 14.29
N ALA A 207 18.54 -2.84 14.45
CA ALA A 207 18.70 -2.17 15.72
C ALA A 207 17.58 -2.49 16.72
N VAL A 208 16.33 -2.59 16.25
CA VAL A 208 15.17 -2.88 17.09
C VAL A 208 15.08 -4.36 17.49
N ALA A 209 15.58 -5.27 16.66
CA ALA A 209 15.54 -6.72 16.94
C ALA A 209 16.20 -7.09 18.28
N ALA A 210 17.20 -6.32 18.71
CA ALA A 210 17.96 -6.50 19.95
C ALA A 210 17.38 -5.73 21.15
N ASP A 211 16.45 -4.81 20.93
CA ASP A 211 15.88 -3.95 21.97
C ASP A 211 14.56 -4.53 22.51
N SER A 212 14.64 -5.18 23.67
CA SER A 212 13.47 -5.78 24.34
C SER A 212 12.45 -4.76 24.84
N ALA A 213 12.78 -3.47 24.88
CA ALA A 213 11.82 -2.42 25.21
C ALA A 213 10.87 -2.11 24.05
N VAL A 214 11.20 -2.51 22.82
CA VAL A 214 10.35 -2.24 21.66
C VAL A 214 9.18 -3.23 21.62
N PRO A 215 7.92 -2.74 21.56
CA PRO A 215 6.76 -3.60 21.44
C PRO A 215 6.82 -4.50 20.20
N THR A 216 6.55 -5.80 20.37
CA THR A 216 6.54 -6.81 19.28
C THR A 216 5.69 -6.38 18.08
N ARG A 217 4.55 -5.71 18.32
CA ARG A 217 3.69 -5.18 17.26
C ARG A 217 4.39 -4.16 16.34
N LEU A 218 5.31 -3.35 16.88
CA LEU A 218 6.06 -2.38 16.09
C LEU A 218 7.19 -3.06 15.30
N TYR A 219 7.82 -4.07 15.90
CA TYR A 219 8.77 -4.92 15.18
C TYR A 219 8.09 -5.65 14.01
N LYS A 220 6.91 -6.27 14.23
CA LYS A 220 6.07 -6.85 13.17
C LYS A 220 5.76 -5.81 12.08
N ALA A 221 5.38 -4.59 12.45
CA ALA A 221 5.09 -3.54 11.48
C ALA A 221 6.31 -3.15 10.62
N LEU A 222 7.51 -3.10 11.19
CA LEU A 222 8.75 -2.87 10.44
C LEU A 222 9.07 -4.01 9.48
N VAL A 223 8.84 -5.27 9.90
CA VAL A 223 9.01 -6.45 9.02
C VAL A 223 8.04 -6.39 7.84
N MET A 224 6.76 -6.11 8.09
CA MET A 224 5.76 -5.94 7.01
C MET A 224 6.13 -4.78 6.08
N SER A 225 6.63 -3.67 6.63
CA SER A 225 7.16 -2.56 5.85
C SER A 225 8.35 -2.99 4.96
N GLN A 226 9.23 -3.87 5.45
CA GLN A 226 10.37 -4.35 4.64
C GLN A 226 9.91 -5.29 3.55
N LEU A 227 8.94 -6.17 3.83
CA LEU A 227 8.36 -7.04 2.81
C LEU A 227 7.77 -6.21 1.68
N ASN A 228 7.09 -5.12 1.99
CA ASN A 228 6.60 -4.17 0.97
C ASN A 228 7.76 -3.60 0.13
N ASN A 229 8.86 -3.19 0.75
CA ASN A 229 10.03 -2.71 0.02
C ASN A 229 10.64 -3.81 -0.88
N LEU A 230 10.67 -5.06 -0.42
CA LEU A 230 11.19 -6.20 -1.18
C LEU A 230 10.29 -6.59 -2.36
N TYR A 231 8.96 -6.49 -2.23
CA TYR A 231 8.04 -6.63 -3.36
C TYR A 231 8.31 -5.59 -4.45
N LEU A 232 8.49 -4.32 -4.06
CA LEU A 232 8.83 -3.23 -5.00
C LEU A 232 10.18 -3.49 -5.67
N LEU A 233 11.20 -3.90 -4.90
CA LEU A 233 12.52 -4.24 -5.42
C LEU A 233 12.45 -5.35 -6.48
N GLN A 234 11.66 -6.40 -6.23
CA GLN A 234 11.51 -7.52 -7.17
C GLN A 234 10.77 -7.14 -8.45
N ASP A 235 9.81 -6.22 -8.36
CA ASP A 235 9.07 -5.75 -9.53
C ASP A 235 9.94 -4.82 -10.39
N MET A 236 10.61 -3.85 -9.75
CA MET A 236 11.39 -2.80 -10.41
C MET A 236 12.77 -3.26 -10.90
N TYR A 237 13.46 -4.10 -10.13
CA TYR A 237 14.80 -4.58 -10.47
C TYR A 237 14.72 -6.09 -10.71
N ARG A 238 14.95 -6.50 -11.95
CA ARG A 238 14.99 -7.91 -12.35
C ARG A 238 16.44 -8.30 -12.56
N PRO A 239 16.80 -9.58 -12.39
CA PRO A 239 18.06 -10.04 -12.93
C PRO A 239 17.91 -9.91 -14.44
N GLU A 240 18.57 -8.92 -15.04
CA GLU A 240 18.90 -9.06 -16.46
C GLU A 240 19.58 -10.43 -16.55
N LEU A 241 19.00 -11.33 -17.36
CA LEU A 241 19.74 -12.50 -17.81
C LEU A 241 20.90 -11.89 -18.60
N GLN A 242 22.01 -11.59 -17.91
CA GLN A 242 23.24 -11.13 -18.53
C GLN A 242 23.45 -12.07 -19.69
N SER A 243 23.33 -11.53 -20.90
CA SER A 243 23.63 -12.29 -22.10
C SER A 243 24.98 -12.91 -21.84
N ARG A 244 25.10 -14.23 -21.99
CA ARG A 244 26.32 -15.00 -21.69
C ARG A 244 27.57 -14.45 -22.41
N ASN A 245 27.37 -13.52 -23.35
CA ASN A 245 28.36 -12.88 -24.19
C ASN A 245 28.50 -11.35 -23.96
N GLU A 246 27.76 -10.72 -23.05
CA GLU A 246 28.03 -9.34 -22.68
C GLU A 246 29.14 -9.31 -21.62
N PRO A 247 30.27 -8.61 -21.89
CA PRO A 247 31.23 -8.37 -20.83
C PRO A 247 30.50 -7.62 -19.69
N PRO A 248 30.83 -7.88 -18.41
CA PRO A 248 30.28 -7.09 -17.33
C PRO A 248 30.49 -5.61 -17.69
N LYS A 249 29.41 -4.82 -17.72
CA LYS A 249 29.41 -3.41 -18.16
C LYS A 249 30.35 -2.52 -17.32
N HIS A 250 31.04 -3.07 -16.31
CA HIS A 250 31.74 -2.34 -15.26
C HIS A 250 33.11 -2.98 -14.98
N LEU A 251 34.15 -2.58 -15.72
CA LEU A 251 35.55 -2.98 -15.47
C LEU A 251 36.45 -1.81 -15.04
N THR A 252 35.97 -0.56 -15.02
CA THR A 252 36.77 0.60 -14.60
C THR A 252 36.05 1.44 -13.54
N ALA A 253 36.62 1.49 -12.33
CA ALA A 253 36.08 2.21 -11.16
C ALA A 253 36.13 3.76 -11.29
N ALA A 254 36.81 4.29 -12.31
CA ALA A 254 37.10 5.73 -12.43
C ALA A 254 35.98 6.57 -13.06
N ALA A 255 34.84 5.97 -13.44
CA ALA A 255 33.77 6.65 -14.19
C ALA A 255 32.35 6.31 -13.70
N TRP A 256 32.19 5.90 -12.44
CA TRP A 256 30.88 5.53 -11.91
C TRP A 256 30.10 6.78 -11.52
N GLU A 257 28.92 6.97 -12.11
CA GLU A 257 27.97 7.94 -11.59
C GLU A 257 27.26 7.37 -10.34
N PRO A 258 26.74 8.23 -9.43
CA PRO A 258 25.99 7.77 -8.26
C PRO A 258 24.83 6.84 -8.60
N GLN A 259 24.16 7.08 -9.73
CA GLN A 259 23.06 6.25 -10.23
C GLN A 259 23.52 4.82 -10.55
N ASP A 260 24.62 4.67 -11.29
CA ASP A 260 25.19 3.34 -11.62
C ASP A 260 25.53 2.55 -10.35
N THR A 261 26.01 3.26 -9.32
CA THR A 261 26.33 2.66 -8.02
C THR A 261 25.08 2.16 -7.31
N ASN A 262 24.01 2.96 -7.31
CA ASN A 262 22.74 2.60 -6.67
C ASN A 262 22.08 1.43 -7.39
N GLU A 263 22.05 1.45 -8.73
CA GLU A 263 21.52 0.34 -9.53
C GLU A 263 22.27 -0.97 -9.25
N TYR A 264 23.60 -0.95 -9.25
CA TYR A 264 24.41 -2.12 -8.90
C TYR A 264 24.12 -2.64 -7.47
N ARG A 265 23.98 -1.74 -6.48
CA ARG A 265 23.63 -2.13 -5.11
C ARG A 265 22.24 -2.76 -5.04
N LEU A 266 21.26 -2.22 -5.76
CA LEU A 266 19.91 -2.75 -5.84
C LEU A 266 19.89 -4.14 -6.49
N GLU A 267 20.67 -4.37 -7.55
CA GLU A 267 20.83 -5.71 -8.13
C GLU A 267 21.37 -6.74 -7.12
N LEU A 268 22.35 -6.35 -6.30
CA LEU A 268 22.88 -7.24 -5.26
C LEU A 268 21.84 -7.55 -4.17
N LEU A 269 21.04 -6.56 -3.77
CA LEU A 269 19.93 -6.74 -2.83
C LEU A 269 18.84 -7.63 -3.41
N GLN A 270 18.50 -7.43 -4.68
CA GLN A 270 17.49 -8.18 -5.43
C GLN A 270 17.79 -9.69 -5.40
N ARG A 271 19.06 -10.08 -5.59
CA ARG A 271 19.49 -11.49 -5.55
C ARG A 271 19.23 -12.16 -4.21
N LYS A 272 19.22 -11.38 -3.13
CA LYS A 272 18.97 -11.85 -1.76
C LYS A 272 17.52 -11.61 -1.29
N ALA A 273 16.72 -10.83 -2.04
CA ALA A 273 15.40 -10.39 -1.61
C ALA A 273 14.51 -11.55 -1.18
N VAL A 274 14.49 -12.64 -1.96
CA VAL A 274 13.67 -13.84 -1.68
C VAL A 274 14.00 -14.44 -0.32
N SER A 275 15.29 -14.69 -0.05
CA SER A 275 15.74 -15.28 1.22
C SER A 275 15.54 -14.31 2.37
N THR A 276 15.82 -13.02 2.17
CA THR A 276 15.63 -11.99 3.21
C THR A 276 14.15 -11.88 3.63
N GLY A 277 13.22 -11.82 2.67
CA GLY A 277 11.79 -11.77 3.00
C GLY A 277 11.31 -13.02 3.75
N ARG A 278 11.77 -14.20 3.34
CA ARG A 278 11.49 -15.47 4.02
C ARG A 278 12.03 -15.49 5.45
N GLU A 279 13.29 -15.12 5.64
CA GLU A 279 13.96 -15.09 6.95
C GLU A 279 13.27 -14.13 7.93
N LEU A 280 12.85 -12.94 7.47
CA LEU A 280 12.11 -11.99 8.30
C LEU A 280 10.76 -12.57 8.78
N LEU A 281 10.05 -13.29 7.91
CA LEU A 281 8.77 -13.92 8.26
C LEU A 281 8.96 -15.12 9.19
N GLU A 282 9.95 -15.96 8.93
CA GLU A 282 10.33 -17.09 9.80
C GLU A 282 10.76 -16.61 11.19
N GLU A 283 11.50 -15.50 11.28
CA GLU A 283 11.86 -14.88 12.55
C GLU A 283 10.64 -14.37 13.33
N LEU A 284 9.67 -13.74 12.66
CA LEU A 284 8.40 -13.35 13.31
C LEU A 284 7.62 -14.56 13.81
N VAL A 285 7.55 -15.64 13.03
CA VAL A 285 6.92 -16.90 13.46
C VAL A 285 7.61 -17.44 14.70
N ALA A 286 8.94 -17.50 14.71
CA ALA A 286 9.73 -17.99 15.85
C ALA A 286 9.56 -17.12 17.11
N ARG A 287 9.38 -15.80 16.96
CA ARG A 287 9.12 -14.86 18.05
C ARG A 287 7.67 -14.89 18.55
N THR A 288 6.75 -15.49 17.81
CA THR A 288 5.32 -15.52 18.15
C THR A 288 4.97 -16.74 18.99
N PRO A 289 4.38 -16.58 20.18
CA PRO A 289 4.04 -17.71 21.04
C PRO A 289 3.06 -18.70 20.37
N PRO A 290 3.21 -20.02 20.58
CA PRO A 290 2.36 -21.05 19.96
C PRO A 290 0.88 -20.93 20.34
N GLY A 291 0.56 -20.29 21.47
CA GLY A 291 -0.82 -20.03 21.90
C GLY A 291 -1.54 -18.93 21.11
N GLN A 292 -0.84 -18.18 20.25
CA GLN A 292 -1.43 -17.14 19.40
C GLN A 292 -1.74 -17.68 18.00
N SER A 293 -2.59 -18.69 17.91
CA SER A 293 -2.85 -19.42 16.66
C SER A 293 -3.33 -18.52 15.50
N ALA A 294 -4.13 -17.50 15.80
CA ALA A 294 -4.58 -16.51 14.80
C ALA A 294 -3.43 -15.69 14.22
N GLU A 295 -2.53 -15.20 15.07
CA GLU A 295 -1.36 -14.42 14.67
C GLU A 295 -0.38 -15.28 13.88
N LEU A 296 -0.10 -16.51 14.34
CA LEU A 296 0.73 -17.46 13.61
C LEU A 296 0.14 -17.80 12.24
N ALA A 297 -1.18 -18.00 12.15
CA ALA A 297 -1.84 -18.26 10.89
C ALA A 297 -1.70 -17.07 9.93
N GLU A 298 -1.78 -15.83 10.42
CA GLU A 298 -1.53 -14.64 9.59
C GLU A 298 -0.08 -14.61 9.07
N LEU A 299 0.91 -14.91 9.92
CA LEU A 299 2.32 -14.92 9.52
C LEU A 299 2.62 -16.03 8.50
N TYR A 300 2.06 -17.23 8.68
CA TYR A 300 2.17 -18.30 7.69
C TYR A 300 1.44 -17.96 6.39
N LEU A 301 0.34 -17.20 6.45
CA LEU A 301 -0.33 -16.71 5.24
C LEU A 301 0.58 -15.75 4.46
N GLN A 302 1.24 -14.80 5.15
CA GLN A 302 2.21 -13.89 4.52
C GLN A 302 3.42 -14.65 3.95
N LEU A 303 3.92 -15.67 4.65
CA LEU A 303 4.99 -16.55 4.16
C LEU A 303 4.56 -17.33 2.92
N GLY A 304 3.33 -17.86 2.92
CA GLY A 304 2.74 -18.53 1.78
C GLY A 304 2.65 -17.62 0.57
N ASP A 305 2.13 -16.40 0.75
CA ASP A 305 2.01 -15.39 -0.31
C ASP A 305 3.38 -14.99 -0.87
N TRP A 306 4.36 -14.73 0.02
CA TRP A 306 5.73 -14.38 -0.37
C TRP A 306 6.37 -15.50 -1.20
N SER A 307 6.26 -16.75 -0.74
CA SER A 307 6.79 -17.90 -1.46
C SER A 307 6.06 -18.15 -2.78
N GLN A 308 4.74 -17.94 -2.81
CA GLN A 308 3.91 -18.10 -4.01
C GLN A 308 4.24 -17.05 -5.08
N TRP A 309 4.43 -15.80 -4.68
CA TRP A 309 4.89 -14.71 -5.54
C TRP A 309 6.25 -15.02 -6.18
N ASN A 310 7.14 -15.67 -5.41
CA ASN A 310 8.51 -16.00 -5.79
C ASN A 310 8.68 -17.40 -6.42
N ASP A 311 7.61 -18.04 -6.90
CA ASP A 311 7.63 -19.38 -7.51
C ASP A 311 8.19 -20.52 -6.61
N ARG A 312 8.26 -20.31 -5.30
CA ARG A 312 8.69 -21.30 -4.28
C ARG A 312 7.51 -22.18 -3.84
N ARG A 313 6.99 -22.96 -4.78
CA ARG A 313 5.73 -23.72 -4.64
C ARG A 313 5.64 -24.60 -3.40
N SER A 314 6.66 -25.42 -3.14
CA SER A 314 6.64 -26.34 -2.00
C SER A 314 6.63 -25.60 -0.66
N GLU A 315 7.32 -24.47 -0.58
CA GLU A 315 7.32 -23.62 0.62
C GLU A 315 5.98 -22.92 0.81
N ALA A 316 5.39 -22.42 -0.28
CA ALA A 316 4.07 -21.80 -0.25
C ALA A 316 3.00 -22.79 0.24
N GLU A 317 2.98 -24.00 -0.32
CA GLU A 317 2.04 -25.05 0.08
C GLU A 317 2.22 -25.45 1.55
N ALA A 318 3.47 -25.62 2.00
CA ALA A 318 3.76 -25.93 3.40
C ALA A 318 3.23 -24.83 4.34
N ALA A 319 3.41 -23.57 3.98
CA ALA A 319 2.93 -22.44 4.77
C ALA A 319 1.39 -22.38 4.81
N TYR A 320 0.70 -22.52 3.66
CA TYR A 320 -0.77 -22.52 3.65
C TYR A 320 -1.36 -23.70 4.43
N ARG A 321 -0.72 -24.89 4.41
CA ARG A 321 -1.15 -26.01 5.28
C ARG A 321 -1.04 -25.68 6.76
N GLN A 322 -0.04 -24.89 7.18
CA GLN A 322 0.03 -24.41 8.57
C GLN A 322 -1.13 -23.47 8.89
N VAL A 323 -1.53 -22.59 7.96
CA VAL A 323 -2.72 -21.73 8.12
C VAL A 323 -3.97 -22.59 8.36
N VAL A 324 -4.20 -23.59 7.50
CA VAL A 324 -5.34 -24.52 7.63
C VAL A 324 -5.31 -25.21 9.00
N ALA A 325 -4.16 -25.78 9.38
CA ALA A 325 -4.02 -26.50 10.64
C ALA A 325 -4.28 -25.62 11.87
N LEU A 326 -3.70 -24.41 11.91
CA LEU A 326 -3.85 -23.47 13.02
C LEU A 326 -5.28 -22.96 13.17
N LEU A 327 -5.94 -22.58 12.07
CA LEU A 327 -7.31 -22.08 12.12
C LEU A 327 -8.33 -23.19 12.40
N ALA A 328 -8.12 -24.39 11.85
CA ALA A 328 -8.98 -25.54 12.17
C ALA A 328 -8.88 -25.93 13.65
N GLN A 329 -7.67 -25.95 14.22
CA GLN A 329 -7.47 -26.20 15.66
C GLN A 329 -8.09 -25.13 16.55
N ALA A 330 -8.06 -23.87 16.10
CA ALA A 330 -8.67 -22.74 16.82
C ALA A 330 -10.20 -22.63 16.63
N GLY A 331 -10.81 -23.45 15.76
CA GLY A 331 -12.24 -23.36 15.43
C GLY A 331 -12.62 -22.14 14.59
N GLU A 332 -11.65 -21.49 13.94
CA GLU A 332 -11.79 -20.24 13.18
C GLU A 332 -12.18 -20.49 11.71
N GLN A 333 -13.21 -21.31 11.48
CA GLN A 333 -13.60 -21.75 10.12
C GLN A 333 -14.01 -20.58 9.21
N ALA A 334 -14.67 -19.56 9.75
CA ALA A 334 -15.06 -18.37 9.00
C ALA A 334 -13.83 -17.60 8.48
N ARG A 335 -12.77 -17.50 9.28
CA ARG A 335 -11.51 -16.86 8.89
C ARG A 335 -10.77 -17.70 7.86
N LEU A 336 -10.80 -19.03 7.99
CA LEU A 336 -10.23 -19.94 7.00
C LEU A 336 -10.90 -19.77 5.64
N GLU A 337 -12.23 -19.75 5.60
CA GLU A 337 -12.99 -19.51 4.38
C GLU A 337 -12.72 -18.12 3.80
N GLN A 338 -12.59 -17.09 4.65
CA GLN A 338 -12.25 -15.74 4.22
C GLN A 338 -10.86 -15.68 3.55
N TRP A 339 -9.86 -16.40 4.08
CA TRP A 339 -8.47 -16.29 3.63
C TRP A 339 -8.10 -17.26 2.52
N LEU A 340 -8.70 -18.45 2.50
CA LEU A 340 -8.37 -19.56 1.61
C LEU A 340 -9.59 -20.20 0.93
N GLY A 341 -10.82 -19.70 1.12
CA GLY A 341 -12.02 -20.23 0.45
C GLY A 341 -12.09 -19.89 -1.04
N ALA A 342 -11.49 -18.77 -1.45
CA ALA A 342 -11.41 -18.35 -2.84
C ALA A 342 -9.99 -17.89 -3.21
N PRO A 343 -9.59 -17.96 -4.49
CA PRO A 343 -8.28 -17.49 -4.92
C PRO A 343 -8.08 -16.00 -4.68
N GLN A 344 -6.86 -15.56 -4.36
CA GLN A 344 -6.56 -14.13 -4.13
C GLN A 344 -5.38 -13.69 -5.01
N GLU A 345 -5.53 -12.59 -5.75
CA GLU A 345 -4.45 -11.96 -6.50
C GLU A 345 -3.31 -11.54 -5.58
N LEU A 346 -2.07 -11.75 -6.02
CA LEU A 346 -0.87 -11.40 -5.29
C LEU A 346 -0.10 -10.23 -5.94
N PRO A 347 0.58 -9.41 -5.12
CA PRO A 347 0.58 -9.49 -3.65
C PRO A 347 -0.72 -8.94 -3.03
N ALA A 348 -1.21 -9.62 -2.01
CA ALA A 348 -2.49 -9.28 -1.35
C ALA A 348 -2.36 -8.14 -0.31
N ASN A 349 -1.14 -7.66 -0.06
CA ASN A 349 -0.84 -6.60 0.90
C ASN A 349 -1.11 -5.18 0.36
N GLY A 350 -1.50 -5.05 -0.92
CA GLY A 350 -1.80 -3.77 -1.55
C GLY A 350 -0.58 -2.87 -1.79
N VAL A 351 0.65 -3.41 -1.76
CA VAL A 351 1.88 -2.61 -1.86
C VAL A 351 1.96 -1.76 -3.14
N PHE A 352 1.35 -2.22 -4.23
CA PHE A 352 1.36 -1.53 -5.52
C PHE A 352 0.16 -0.60 -5.74
N ARG A 353 -0.76 -0.52 -4.77
CA ARG A 353 -1.97 0.31 -4.87
C ARG A 353 -1.70 1.68 -4.25
N LEU A 354 -1.95 2.74 -5.02
CA LEU A 354 -1.97 4.11 -4.52
C LEU A 354 -3.27 4.36 -3.71
N PRO A 355 -3.23 5.04 -2.55
CA PRO A 355 -4.38 5.20 -1.65
C PRO A 355 -5.61 5.86 -2.29
N ASP A 356 -5.41 6.81 -3.20
CA ASP A 356 -6.47 7.61 -3.86
C ASP A 356 -6.39 7.53 -5.39
N ALA A 357 -5.89 6.43 -5.96
CA ALA A 357 -5.93 6.24 -7.41
C ALA A 357 -7.37 5.95 -7.88
N THR A 358 -8.18 6.99 -7.96
CA THR A 358 -9.30 7.03 -8.89
C THR A 358 -8.74 7.53 -10.20
N ASP A 359 -8.45 6.59 -11.10
CA ASP A 359 -8.25 6.94 -12.51
C ASP A 359 -9.64 7.20 -13.07
N ASP A 360 -9.98 8.47 -13.33
CA ASP A 360 -11.26 8.84 -13.95
C ASP A 360 -11.45 8.19 -15.33
N GLU A 361 -10.37 7.67 -15.94
CA GLU A 361 -10.37 6.88 -17.17
C GLU A 361 -10.26 5.36 -16.92
N ALA A 362 -10.42 4.91 -15.68
CA ALA A 362 -10.48 3.49 -15.35
C ALA A 362 -11.70 2.86 -16.02
N VAL A 363 -11.45 1.76 -16.72
CA VAL A 363 -12.52 1.01 -17.39
C VAL A 363 -12.83 -0.23 -16.57
N VAL A 364 -14.11 -0.46 -16.31
CA VAL A 364 -14.53 -1.68 -15.63
C VAL A 364 -14.67 -2.83 -16.62
N VAL A 365 -13.85 -3.85 -16.44
CA VAL A 365 -13.82 -5.07 -17.25
C VAL A 365 -14.28 -6.25 -16.40
N ALA A 366 -15.23 -7.04 -16.90
CA ALA A 366 -15.61 -8.30 -16.28
C ALA A 366 -14.70 -9.43 -16.79
N ALA A 367 -14.26 -10.31 -15.91
CA ALA A 367 -13.41 -11.44 -16.25
C ALA A 367 -13.91 -12.72 -15.59
N SER A 368 -13.90 -13.82 -16.35
CA SER A 368 -14.11 -15.18 -15.87
C SER A 368 -12.89 -16.05 -16.15
N PHE A 369 -12.43 -16.81 -15.17
CA PHE A 369 -11.23 -17.64 -15.26
C PHE A 369 -11.22 -18.73 -14.19
N GLU A 370 -10.31 -19.69 -14.33
CA GLU A 370 -10.03 -20.72 -13.33
C GLU A 370 -8.64 -20.51 -12.75
N VAL A 371 -8.46 -20.71 -11.45
CA VAL A 371 -7.16 -20.67 -10.80
C VAL A 371 -6.76 -22.09 -10.42
N SER A 372 -5.70 -22.58 -11.05
CA SER A 372 -5.15 -23.89 -10.70
C SER A 372 -4.64 -23.95 -9.25
N ALA A 373 -4.46 -25.15 -8.71
CA ALA A 373 -3.81 -25.38 -7.42
C ALA A 373 -2.37 -24.80 -7.33
N ARG A 374 -1.76 -24.47 -8.48
CA ARG A 374 -0.47 -23.76 -8.56
C ARG A 374 -0.59 -22.24 -8.51
N GLY A 375 -1.80 -21.70 -8.35
CA GLY A 375 -2.07 -20.26 -8.32
C GLY A 375 -1.85 -19.56 -9.65
N ARG A 376 -2.17 -20.24 -10.76
CA ARG A 376 -2.14 -19.69 -12.13
C ARG A 376 -3.53 -19.62 -12.70
N ALA A 377 -3.90 -18.45 -13.25
CA ALA A 377 -5.13 -18.26 -14.00
C ALA A 377 -5.09 -18.97 -15.36
N GLN A 378 -6.19 -19.61 -15.73
CA GLN A 378 -6.41 -20.35 -16.96
C GLN A 378 -7.82 -20.07 -17.47
N ASN A 379 -8.10 -20.40 -18.74
CA ASN A 379 -9.43 -20.22 -19.35
C ASN A 379 -9.97 -18.80 -19.15
N ILE A 380 -9.09 -17.80 -19.33
CA ILE A 380 -9.40 -16.39 -19.02
C ILE A 380 -10.20 -15.78 -20.17
N GLU A 381 -11.44 -15.42 -19.86
CA GLU A 381 -12.34 -14.68 -20.71
C GLU A 381 -12.58 -13.29 -20.10
N THR A 382 -12.60 -12.26 -20.94
CA THR A 382 -12.82 -10.87 -20.51
C THR A 382 -13.89 -10.23 -21.37
N THR A 383 -14.79 -9.48 -20.77
CA THR A 383 -15.90 -8.80 -21.42
C THR A 383 -15.98 -7.35 -20.96
N VAL A 384 -16.34 -6.47 -21.90
CA VAL A 384 -16.54 -5.03 -21.70
C VAL A 384 -17.90 -4.61 -22.20
N ALA A 385 -18.40 -3.49 -21.69
CA ALA A 385 -19.71 -2.96 -22.09
C ALA A 385 -19.66 -2.23 -23.44
N ASN A 386 -18.53 -1.58 -23.76
CA ASN A 386 -18.34 -0.78 -24.97
C ASN A 386 -17.22 -1.38 -25.83
N GLU A 387 -17.38 -1.38 -27.16
CA GLU A 387 -16.36 -1.89 -28.10
C GLU A 387 -15.05 -1.09 -28.03
N GLU A 388 -15.12 0.21 -27.73
CA GLU A 388 -13.95 1.09 -27.58
C GLU A 388 -12.99 0.63 -26.47
N ASP A 389 -13.49 -0.18 -25.53
CA ASP A 389 -12.77 -0.69 -24.38
C ASP A 389 -12.14 -2.09 -24.61
N GLU A 390 -12.24 -2.66 -25.82
CA GLU A 390 -11.71 -4.00 -26.12
C GLU A 390 -10.20 -4.12 -25.85
N ASP A 391 -9.43 -3.05 -26.07
CA ASP A 391 -8.01 -3.01 -25.77
C ASP A 391 -7.73 -3.15 -24.27
N ARG A 392 -8.60 -2.59 -23.41
CA ARG A 392 -8.53 -2.74 -21.94
C ARG A 392 -8.79 -4.17 -21.53
N ALA A 393 -9.79 -4.81 -22.14
CA ALA A 393 -10.10 -6.22 -21.91
C ALA A 393 -8.92 -7.12 -22.29
N GLY A 394 -8.33 -6.87 -23.47
CA GLY A 394 -7.15 -7.58 -23.94
C GLY A 394 -5.92 -7.40 -23.04
N ARG A 395 -5.71 -6.19 -22.48
CA ARG A 395 -4.67 -5.93 -21.47
C ARG A 395 -4.93 -6.70 -20.18
N LEU A 396 -6.14 -6.60 -19.62
CA LEU A 396 -6.50 -7.32 -18.39
C LEU A 396 -6.28 -8.83 -18.54
N ARG A 397 -6.66 -9.42 -19.67
CA ARG A 397 -6.45 -10.86 -19.92
C ARG A 397 -4.98 -11.25 -19.84
N ARG A 398 -4.07 -10.44 -20.41
CA ARG A 398 -2.62 -10.67 -20.33
C ARG A 398 -2.10 -10.46 -18.91
N ASP A 399 -2.58 -9.43 -18.25
CA ASP A 399 -2.18 -9.08 -16.89
C ASP A 399 -2.60 -10.19 -15.90
N LEU A 400 -3.84 -10.69 -15.97
CA LEU A 400 -4.33 -11.83 -15.18
C LEU A 400 -3.55 -13.13 -15.45
N ALA A 401 -3.14 -13.38 -16.69
CA ALA A 401 -2.31 -14.54 -17.03
C ALA A 401 -0.91 -14.46 -16.39
N GLY A 402 -0.39 -13.24 -16.20
CA GLY A 402 0.89 -12.97 -15.54
C GLY A 402 0.80 -12.91 -14.01
N THR A 403 -0.35 -12.55 -13.45
CA THR A 403 -0.57 -12.44 -12.00
C THR A 403 -0.48 -13.81 -11.31
N ARG A 404 0.08 -13.81 -10.09
CA ARG A 404 0.02 -14.99 -9.22
C ARG A 404 -1.16 -14.89 -8.30
N PHE A 405 -1.74 -16.05 -8.02
CA PHE A 405 -2.82 -16.17 -7.08
C PHE A 405 -2.36 -17.00 -5.89
N ARG A 406 -2.77 -16.61 -4.70
CA ARG A 406 -2.98 -17.54 -3.61
C ARG A 406 -4.07 -18.52 -4.04
N PRO A 407 -3.82 -19.83 -4.09
CA PRO A 407 -4.83 -20.81 -4.48
C PRO A 407 -5.89 -20.97 -3.38
N ALA A 408 -7.06 -21.48 -3.75
CA ALA A 408 -8.10 -21.84 -2.80
C ALA A 408 -7.79 -23.21 -2.16
N TYR A 409 -8.23 -23.37 -0.91
CA TYR A 409 -8.15 -24.62 -0.15
C TYR A 409 -9.57 -25.07 0.28
N PRO A 410 -10.44 -25.45 -0.68
CA PRO A 410 -11.77 -25.93 -0.35
C PRO A 410 -11.67 -27.15 0.57
N GLY A 411 -12.27 -27.06 1.77
CA GLY A 411 -12.19 -28.15 2.76
C GLY A 411 -10.79 -28.38 3.34
N GLY A 412 -9.85 -27.45 3.18
CA GLY A 412 -8.51 -27.51 3.78
C GLY A 412 -7.42 -28.16 2.94
N GLU A 413 -7.74 -28.63 1.72
CA GLU A 413 -6.77 -29.23 0.78
C GLU A 413 -6.59 -28.34 -0.46
N PRO A 414 -5.38 -28.30 -1.07
CA PRO A 414 -5.15 -27.49 -2.27
C PRO A 414 -6.02 -28.00 -3.41
N GLY A 415 -6.88 -27.13 -3.94
CA GLY A 415 -7.79 -27.46 -5.03
C GLY A 415 -7.69 -26.45 -6.16
N ASP A 416 -8.00 -26.90 -7.38
CA ASP A 416 -8.35 -25.97 -8.44
C ASP A 416 -9.61 -25.21 -8.00
N SER A 417 -9.59 -23.88 -8.16
CA SER A 417 -10.82 -23.15 -8.00
C SER A 417 -11.76 -23.54 -9.14
N GLY A 418 -13.06 -23.67 -8.85
CA GLY A 418 -14.06 -23.62 -9.91
C GLY A 418 -13.98 -22.28 -10.67
N GLY A 419 -14.86 -22.09 -11.65
CA GLY A 419 -14.95 -20.83 -12.40
C GLY A 419 -15.12 -19.62 -11.47
N VAL A 420 -14.14 -18.72 -11.49
CA VAL A 420 -14.14 -17.44 -10.77
C VAL A 420 -14.66 -16.37 -11.72
N SER A 421 -15.57 -15.52 -11.25
CA SER A 421 -16.07 -14.36 -12.00
C SER A 421 -15.84 -13.09 -11.16
N ARG A 422 -15.15 -12.10 -11.73
CA ARG A 422 -14.78 -10.84 -11.05
C ARG A 422 -14.93 -9.64 -11.98
N ARG A 423 -15.01 -8.46 -11.37
CA ARG A 423 -14.95 -7.17 -12.07
C ARG A 423 -13.70 -6.43 -11.63
N TYR A 424 -12.99 -5.87 -12.59
CA TYR A 424 -11.76 -5.12 -12.36
C TYR A 424 -11.85 -3.72 -12.94
N GLU A 425 -11.32 -2.74 -12.23
CA GLU A 425 -10.95 -1.43 -12.75
C GLU A 425 -9.58 -1.57 -13.38
N VAL A 426 -9.45 -1.16 -14.65
CA VAL A 426 -8.20 -1.25 -15.43
C VAL A 426 -7.71 0.16 -15.74
N PHE A 427 -6.58 0.53 -15.11
CA PHE A 427 -5.96 1.87 -15.18
C PHE A 427 -5.13 2.04 -16.45
N ARG A 428 -4.98 3.29 -16.92
CA ARG A 428 -4.31 3.65 -18.21
C ARG A 428 -3.02 2.92 -18.54
#